data_AF-A0A2A6PKQ5-F1
#
_entry.id   AF-A0A2A6PKQ5-F1
#
_cell.length_a   1.000
_cell.length_b   1.000
_cell.length_c   1.000
_cell.angle_alpha   90.00
_cell.angle_beta   90.00
_cell.angle_gamma   90.00
#
_symmetry.space_group_name_H-M   'P 1'
#
loop_
_entity.id
_entity.type
_entity.pdbx_description
1 polymer ?
#
loop_
_entity_poly.entity_id
_entity_poly.type
_entity_poly.pdbx_seq_one_letter_code
_entity_poly.pdbx_strand_id
1 'polypeptide(L)'
;MTRMILLRVIGICTAILLALHAAMAFYGDFVRPDFRASDLFSGEIPPEKAKVAAGGVLASVSLDGDLLANYAAARAADVLHRPSSDAGGRASENKAAQAAVVTALKVSPIRPALWLTLGTLQAQTGEAATPAVKMSYLTGSVPIDVAFSRVRIVTSSAAATDEEIKLLAQSDIRSALANRSRYEPLLIAAYVQATPQGKSLLLETTAVTDPKFNEILRRY
;
A
#
# COMPACT_ATOMS: atom_id res chain seq x y z
N MET A 1 -5.77 45.97 31.03
CA MET A 1 -5.78 46.25 29.58
C MET A 1 -4.97 45.23 28.76
N THR A 2 -3.76 44.87 29.19
CA THR A 2 -2.83 43.97 28.46
C THR A 2 -3.36 42.55 28.22
N ARG A 3 -4.13 41.96 29.16
CA ARG A 3 -4.74 40.62 29.00
C ARG A 3 -5.80 40.54 27.90
N MET A 4 -6.64 41.58 27.74
CA MET A 4 -7.67 41.62 26.70
C MET A 4 -7.06 41.77 25.30
N ILE A 5 -5.98 42.55 25.17
CA ILE A 5 -5.24 42.68 23.91
C ILE A 5 -4.61 41.34 23.53
N LEU A 6 -3.98 40.64 24.49
CA LEU A 6 -3.41 39.31 24.26
C LEU A 6 -4.46 38.31 23.78
N LEU A 7 -5.64 38.25 24.42
CA LEU A 7 -6.72 37.34 24.02
C LEU A 7 -7.24 37.64 22.60
N ARG A 8 -7.37 38.93 22.23
CA ARG A 8 -7.75 39.33 20.87
C ARG A 8 -6.71 38.94 19.84
N VAL A 9 -5.42 39.14 20.14
CA VAL A 9 -4.32 38.74 19.26
C VAL A 9 -4.31 37.22 19.06
N ILE A 10 -4.45 36.44 20.14
CA ILE A 10 -4.56 34.97 20.05
C ILE A 10 -5.74 34.58 19.16
N GLY A 11 -6.92 35.17 19.38
CA GLY A 11 -8.10 34.88 18.57
C GLY A 11 -7.92 35.18 17.08
N ILE A 12 -7.29 36.31 16.74
CA ILE A 12 -6.99 36.67 15.34
C ILE A 12 -5.99 35.67 14.74
N CYS A 13 -4.91 35.33 15.46
CA CYS A 13 -3.94 34.35 15.00
C CYS A 13 -4.57 32.98 14.75
N THR A 14 -5.44 32.51 15.67
CA THR A 14 -6.17 31.25 15.50
C THR A 14 -7.09 31.30 14.28
N ALA A 15 -7.82 32.40 14.07
CA ALA A 15 -8.70 32.54 12.91
C ALA A 15 -7.93 32.52 11.58
N ILE A 16 -6.78 33.20 11.51
CA ILE A 16 -5.90 33.17 10.32
C ILE A 16 -5.38 31.76 10.05
N LEU A 17 -4.94 31.04 11.09
CA LEU A 17 -4.45 29.66 10.94
C LEU A 17 -5.55 28.72 10.44
N LEU A 18 -6.77 28.85 10.95
CA LEU A 18 -7.91 28.04 10.50
C LEU A 18 -8.30 28.38 9.05
N ALA A 19 -8.31 29.66 8.68
CA ALA A 19 -8.58 30.08 7.30
C ALA A 19 -7.52 29.55 6.32
N LEU A 20 -6.24 29.59 6.71
CA LEU A 20 -5.15 29.03 5.92
C LEU A 20 -5.29 27.50 5.77
N HIS A 21 -5.61 26.80 6.86
CA HIS A 21 -5.85 25.35 6.84
C HIS A 21 -7.02 24.98 5.92
N ALA A 22 -8.15 25.70 6.02
CA ALA A 22 -9.30 25.48 5.15
C ALA A 22 -8.99 25.75 3.68
N ALA A 23 -8.24 26.82 3.37
CA ALA A 23 -7.81 27.12 2.01
C ALA A 23 -6.88 26.03 1.44
N MET A 24 -5.96 25.51 2.25
CA MET A 24 -5.07 24.40 1.87
C MET A 24 -5.85 23.09 1.65
N ALA A 25 -6.82 22.77 2.52
CA ALA A 25 -7.66 21.59 2.36
C ALA A 25 -8.50 21.68 1.07
N PHE A 26 -9.15 22.83 0.84
CA PHE A 26 -9.92 23.08 -0.37
C PHE A 26 -9.06 22.94 -1.64
N TYR A 27 -7.89 23.57 -1.68
CA TYR A 27 -6.97 23.42 -2.81
C TYR A 27 -6.43 21.98 -2.93
N GLY A 28 -6.25 21.29 -1.81
CA GLY A 28 -5.97 19.86 -1.74
C GLY A 28 -6.97 19.03 -2.52
N ASP A 29 -8.26 19.25 -2.34
CA ASP A 29 -9.32 18.53 -3.05
C ASP A 29 -9.27 18.73 -4.58
N PHE A 30 -8.84 19.90 -5.05
CA PHE A 30 -8.68 20.16 -6.50
C PHE A 30 -7.49 19.43 -7.12
N VAL A 31 -6.41 19.25 -6.35
CA VAL A 31 -5.13 18.74 -6.87
C VAL A 31 -4.90 17.27 -6.49
N ARG A 32 -5.70 16.74 -5.56
CA ARG A 32 -5.62 15.36 -5.09
C ARG A 32 -5.64 14.39 -6.28
N PRO A 33 -4.61 13.54 -6.43
CA PRO A 33 -4.66 12.47 -7.41
C PRO A 33 -5.85 11.56 -7.09
N ASP A 34 -6.72 11.31 -8.06
CA ASP A 34 -7.78 10.31 -7.90
C ASP A 34 -7.18 8.92 -8.15
N PHE A 35 -6.33 8.49 -7.21
CA PHE A 35 -5.65 7.21 -7.25
C PHE A 35 -5.41 6.73 -5.82
N ARG A 36 -6.07 5.64 -5.46
CA ARG A 36 -6.02 5.03 -4.13
C ARG A 36 -5.00 3.89 -4.13
N ALA A 37 -4.52 3.53 -2.94
CA ALA A 37 -3.59 2.40 -2.80
C ALA A 37 -4.18 1.06 -3.25
N SER A 38 -5.51 0.89 -3.23
CA SER A 38 -6.19 -0.29 -3.78
C SER A 38 -6.03 -0.43 -5.29
N ASP A 39 -5.94 0.70 -5.98
CA ASP A 39 -6.00 0.79 -7.45
C ASP A 39 -4.69 0.28 -8.05
N LEU A 40 -3.59 0.45 -7.30
CA LEU A 40 -2.29 -0.17 -7.53
C LEU A 40 -2.37 -1.70 -7.73
N PHE A 41 -3.28 -2.35 -7.00
CA PHE A 41 -3.42 -3.81 -6.99
C PHE A 41 -4.56 -4.30 -7.90
N SER A 42 -5.38 -3.38 -8.41
CA SER A 42 -6.53 -3.69 -9.26
C SER A 42 -6.20 -3.58 -10.76
N GLY A 43 -4.97 -3.17 -11.09
CA GLY A 43 -4.50 -3.02 -12.47
C GLY A 43 -4.89 -1.69 -13.11
N GLU A 44 -5.27 -0.69 -12.31
CA GLU A 44 -5.54 0.65 -12.82
C GLU A 44 -4.26 1.36 -13.27
N ILE A 45 -4.40 2.19 -14.30
CA ILE A 45 -3.27 2.91 -14.88
C ILE A 45 -2.84 4.02 -13.91
N PRO A 46 -1.54 4.12 -13.57
CA PRO A 46 -1.07 5.18 -12.69
C PRO A 46 -1.35 6.57 -13.28
N PRO A 47 -1.69 7.56 -12.44
CA PRO A 47 -2.02 8.92 -12.90
C PRO A 47 -0.85 9.58 -13.64
N GLU A 48 -1.15 10.65 -14.38
CA GLU A 48 -0.14 11.44 -15.07
C GLU A 48 0.85 12.10 -14.10
N LYS A 49 2.14 12.12 -14.47
CA LYS A 49 3.24 12.69 -13.66
C LYS A 49 2.98 14.13 -13.20
N ALA A 50 2.28 14.93 -14.00
CA ALA A 50 1.94 16.31 -13.67
C ALA A 50 1.03 16.40 -12.43
N LYS A 51 0.04 15.50 -12.29
CA LYS A 51 -0.84 15.44 -11.12
C LYS A 51 -0.09 14.99 -9.86
N VAL A 52 0.85 14.05 -10.02
CA VAL A 52 1.72 13.59 -8.91
C VAL A 52 2.62 14.74 -8.42
N ALA A 53 3.20 15.52 -9.33
CA ALA A 53 4.03 16.67 -9.00
C ALA A 53 3.25 17.76 -8.24
N ALA A 54 2.04 18.09 -8.71
CA ALA A 54 1.18 19.07 -8.06
C ALA A 54 0.74 18.61 -6.66
N GLY A 55 0.40 17.34 -6.50
CA GLY A 55 0.09 16.74 -5.18
C GLY A 55 1.28 16.75 -4.22
N GLY A 56 2.51 16.61 -4.74
CA GLY A 56 3.74 16.62 -3.93
C GLY A 56 4.04 17.94 -3.22
N VAL A 57 3.70 19.07 -3.85
CA VAL A 57 3.86 20.40 -3.24
C VAL A 57 2.98 20.52 -1.99
N LEU A 58 1.71 20.15 -2.12
CA LEU A 58 0.77 20.17 -0.99
C LEU A 58 1.09 19.13 0.08
N ALA A 59 1.51 17.93 -0.32
CA ALA A 59 1.86 16.85 0.60
C ALA A 59 2.98 17.24 1.58
N SER A 60 3.87 18.18 1.20
CA SER A 60 4.96 18.64 2.06
C SER A 60 4.49 19.48 3.26
N VAL A 61 3.28 20.05 3.19
CA VAL A 61 2.73 20.96 4.21
C VAL A 61 1.36 20.52 4.75
N SER A 62 0.76 19.48 4.16
CA SER A 62 -0.58 19.01 4.52
C SER A 62 -0.57 17.95 5.62
N LEU A 63 -1.62 17.96 6.43
CA LEU A 63 -1.96 16.92 7.41
C LEU A 63 -3.21 16.13 6.98
N ASP A 64 -3.68 16.33 5.75
CA ASP A 64 -4.79 15.57 5.19
C ASP A 64 -4.28 14.16 4.81
N GLY A 65 -4.66 13.17 5.62
CA GLY A 65 -4.27 11.78 5.42
C GLY A 65 -4.74 11.20 4.10
N ASP A 66 -5.83 11.72 3.53
CA ASP A 66 -6.45 11.26 2.29
C ASP A 66 -5.67 11.78 1.07
N LEU A 67 -5.29 13.06 1.09
CA LEU A 67 -4.37 13.65 0.12
C LEU A 67 -3.00 12.96 0.17
N LEU A 68 -2.43 12.80 1.37
CA LEU A 68 -1.13 12.15 1.57
C LEU A 68 -1.15 10.70 1.08
N ALA A 69 -2.22 9.94 1.38
CA ALA A 69 -2.37 8.56 0.94
C ALA A 69 -2.45 8.45 -0.59
N ASN A 70 -3.24 9.30 -1.24
CA ASN A 70 -3.39 9.27 -2.69
C ASN A 70 -2.10 9.69 -3.41
N TYR A 71 -1.41 10.72 -2.90
CA TYR A 71 -0.09 11.11 -3.40
C TYR A 71 0.93 9.98 -3.25
N ALA A 72 0.98 9.33 -2.08
CA ALA A 72 1.88 8.22 -1.84
C ALA A 72 1.59 7.02 -2.76
N ALA A 73 0.30 6.69 -2.95
CA ALA A 73 -0.13 5.63 -3.86
C ALA A 73 0.26 5.92 -5.31
N ALA A 74 0.03 7.15 -5.77
CA ALA A 74 0.39 7.58 -7.12
C ALA A 74 1.91 7.52 -7.35
N ARG A 75 2.71 7.97 -6.37
CA ARG A 75 4.17 7.90 -6.42
C ARG A 75 4.69 6.47 -6.42
N ALA A 76 4.09 5.59 -5.60
CA ALA A 76 4.43 4.17 -5.61
C ALA A 76 4.08 3.51 -6.95
N ALA A 77 2.94 3.88 -7.55
CA ALA A 77 2.52 3.36 -8.85
C ALA A 77 3.52 3.71 -9.96
N ASP A 78 4.05 4.94 -9.97
CA ASP A 78 5.12 5.33 -10.89
C ASP A 78 6.39 4.47 -10.73
N VAL A 79 6.83 4.22 -9.49
CA VAL A 79 8.01 3.37 -9.23
C VAL A 79 7.78 1.92 -9.70
N LEU A 80 6.59 1.38 -9.43
CA LEU A 80 6.29 -0.02 -9.68
C LEU A 80 6.00 -0.32 -11.16
N HIS A 81 5.40 0.63 -11.90
CA HIS A 81 4.97 0.42 -13.28
C HIS A 81 5.82 1.17 -14.31
N ARG A 82 6.52 2.23 -13.91
CA ARG A 82 7.38 3.05 -14.78
C ARG A 82 8.74 3.29 -14.10
N PRO A 83 9.46 2.24 -13.67
CA PRO A 83 10.71 2.39 -12.95
C PRO A 83 11.74 3.12 -13.81
N SER A 84 12.62 3.92 -13.19
CA SER A 84 13.76 4.47 -13.91
C SER A 84 14.58 3.36 -14.60
N SER A 85 15.09 3.69 -15.79
CA SER A 85 16.01 2.84 -16.55
C SER A 85 17.35 2.67 -15.84
N ASP A 86 17.79 3.68 -15.10
CA ASP A 86 19.04 3.66 -14.36
C ASP A 86 18.86 3.10 -12.94
N ALA A 87 19.82 2.30 -12.47
CA ALA A 87 19.72 1.61 -11.18
C ALA A 87 19.73 2.57 -9.98
N GLY A 88 20.49 3.67 -10.07
CA GLY A 88 20.58 4.67 -9.01
C GLY A 88 19.28 5.47 -8.84
N GLY A 89 18.70 5.90 -9.96
CA GLY A 89 17.40 6.54 -10.05
C GLY A 89 16.30 5.64 -9.52
N ARG A 90 16.28 4.36 -9.92
CA ARG A 90 15.28 3.39 -9.42
C ARG A 90 15.32 3.24 -7.91
N ALA A 91 16.51 3.11 -7.32
CA ALA A 91 16.67 3.00 -5.87
C ALA A 91 16.24 4.28 -5.15
N SER A 92 16.61 5.44 -5.67
CA SER A 92 16.25 6.76 -5.13
C SER A 92 14.73 7.01 -5.19
N GLU A 93 14.10 6.72 -6.33
CA GLU A 93 12.66 6.86 -6.54
C GLU A 93 11.87 5.93 -5.62
N ASN A 94 12.28 4.66 -5.48
CA ASN A 94 11.66 3.72 -4.55
C ASN A 94 11.76 4.22 -3.10
N LYS A 95 12.93 4.67 -2.66
CA LYS A 95 13.11 5.22 -1.30
C LYS A 95 12.24 6.46 -1.05
N ALA A 96 12.10 7.32 -2.06
CA ALA A 96 11.21 8.48 -1.96
C ALA A 96 9.72 8.08 -1.92
N ALA A 97 9.32 7.03 -2.65
CA ALA A 97 7.98 6.47 -2.58
C ALA A 97 7.70 5.85 -1.20
N GLN A 98 8.65 5.08 -0.64
CA GLN A 98 8.55 4.55 0.72
C GLN A 98 8.38 5.67 1.75
N ALA A 99 9.18 6.75 1.64
CA ALA A 99 9.07 7.90 2.53
C ALA A 99 7.69 8.58 2.45
N ALA A 100 7.13 8.73 1.25
CA ALA A 100 5.79 9.28 1.06
C ALA A 100 4.71 8.39 1.71
N VAL A 101 4.82 7.07 1.53
CA VAL A 101 3.92 6.08 2.15
C VAL A 101 4.01 6.14 3.67
N VAL A 102 5.22 6.18 4.25
CA VAL A 102 5.42 6.30 5.70
C VAL A 102 4.83 7.60 6.24
N THR A 103 5.02 8.73 5.55
CA THR A 103 4.42 10.01 5.95
C THR A 103 2.89 9.93 5.97
N ALA A 104 2.28 9.34 4.94
CA ALA A 104 0.83 9.15 4.90
C ALA A 104 0.33 8.22 6.02
N LEU A 105 1.05 7.14 6.32
CA LEU A 105 0.69 6.19 7.38
C LEU A 105 0.85 6.76 8.80
N LYS A 106 1.77 7.71 9.00
CA LYS A 106 1.87 8.44 10.28
C LYS A 106 0.62 9.27 10.60
N VAL A 107 -0.04 9.78 9.56
CA VAL A 107 -1.26 10.58 9.69
C VAL A 107 -2.50 9.68 9.72
N SER A 108 -2.55 8.65 8.89
CA SER A 108 -3.70 7.75 8.75
C SER A 108 -3.26 6.28 8.74
N PRO A 109 -3.00 5.66 9.91
CA PRO A 109 -2.43 4.32 10.00
C PRO A 109 -3.41 3.18 9.66
N ILE A 110 -4.73 3.45 9.65
CA ILE A 110 -5.77 2.45 9.35
C ILE A 110 -5.98 2.36 7.83
N ARG A 111 -4.91 2.03 7.09
CA ARG A 111 -4.92 1.94 5.62
C ARG A 111 -4.21 0.66 5.15
N PRO A 112 -4.93 -0.47 5.09
CA PRO A 112 -4.31 -1.78 4.81
C PRO A 112 -3.61 -1.86 3.45
N ALA A 113 -4.22 -1.30 2.38
CA ALA A 113 -3.60 -1.29 1.05
C ALA A 113 -2.31 -0.43 1.01
N LEU A 114 -2.24 0.62 1.82
CA LEU A 114 -1.07 1.49 1.88
C LEU A 114 0.08 0.83 2.66
N TRP A 115 -0.23 0.08 3.72
CA TRP A 115 0.73 -0.81 4.37
C TRP A 115 1.26 -1.90 3.43
N LEU A 116 0.38 -2.51 2.62
CA LEU A 116 0.82 -3.47 1.60
C LEU A 116 1.75 -2.80 0.58
N THR A 117 1.42 -1.59 0.14
CA THR A 117 2.26 -0.80 -0.78
C THR A 117 3.66 -0.60 -0.22
N LEU A 118 3.79 -0.26 1.08
CA LEU A 118 5.09 -0.16 1.74
C LEU A 118 5.86 -1.49 1.70
N GLY A 119 5.19 -2.59 2.04
CA GLY A 119 5.80 -3.92 2.00
C GLY A 119 6.25 -4.32 0.59
N THR A 120 5.48 -3.98 -0.44
CA THR A 120 5.86 -4.22 -1.84
C THR A 120 7.10 -3.42 -2.24
N LEU A 121 7.17 -2.13 -1.88
CA LEU A 121 8.33 -1.29 -2.19
C LEU A 121 9.60 -1.79 -1.48
N GLN A 122 9.48 -2.18 -0.21
CA GLN A 122 10.58 -2.74 0.59
C GLN A 122 11.06 -4.09 0.03
N ALA A 123 10.14 -4.98 -0.35
CA ALA A 123 10.49 -6.27 -0.93
C ALA A 123 11.29 -6.12 -2.23
N GLN A 124 10.99 -5.11 -3.06
CA GLN A 124 11.75 -4.86 -4.30
C GLN A 124 13.20 -4.44 -4.06
N THR A 125 13.49 -3.78 -2.95
CA THR A 125 14.85 -3.32 -2.60
C THR A 125 15.59 -4.32 -1.69
N GLY A 126 14.97 -5.44 -1.35
CA GLY A 126 15.52 -6.42 -0.41
C GLY A 126 15.45 -5.97 1.06
N GLU A 127 14.67 -4.92 1.36
CA GLU A 127 14.41 -4.47 2.72
C GLU A 127 13.40 -5.39 3.44
N ALA A 128 13.37 -5.29 4.77
CA ALA A 128 12.47 -6.10 5.60
C ALA A 128 11.00 -5.67 5.43
N ALA A 129 10.28 -6.35 4.53
CA ALA A 129 8.87 -6.10 4.24
C ALA A 129 7.89 -6.65 5.30
N THR A 130 8.32 -7.62 6.12
CA THR A 130 7.46 -8.37 7.06
C THR A 130 6.61 -7.47 7.97
N PRO A 131 7.17 -6.42 8.63
CA PRO A 131 6.35 -5.55 9.49
C PRO A 131 5.25 -4.82 8.74
N ALA A 132 5.55 -4.29 7.55
CA ALA A 132 4.57 -3.59 6.72
C ALA A 132 3.47 -4.54 6.21
N VAL A 133 3.86 -5.74 5.78
CA VAL A 133 2.91 -6.78 5.36
C VAL A 133 2.00 -7.21 6.52
N LYS A 134 2.54 -7.38 7.73
CA LYS A 134 1.75 -7.68 8.93
C LYS A 134 0.72 -6.58 9.22
N MET A 135 1.16 -5.32 9.21
CA MET A 135 0.26 -4.18 9.40
C MET A 135 -0.81 -4.10 8.31
N SER A 136 -0.51 -4.55 7.09
CA SER A 136 -1.52 -4.62 6.03
C SER A 136 -2.70 -5.49 6.45
N TYR A 137 -2.49 -6.61 7.15
CA TYR A 137 -3.58 -7.44 7.67
C TYR A 137 -4.26 -6.86 8.91
N LEU A 138 -3.49 -6.28 9.84
CA LEU A 138 -4.00 -5.83 11.14
C LEU A 138 -4.80 -4.52 11.08
N THR A 139 -4.74 -3.80 9.97
CA THR A 139 -5.38 -2.48 9.84
C THR A 139 -6.68 -2.47 9.05
N GLY A 140 -7.17 -3.63 8.63
CA GLY A 140 -8.52 -3.77 8.09
C GLY A 140 -8.67 -4.80 6.97
N SER A 141 -9.93 -5.06 6.64
CA SER A 141 -10.31 -5.86 5.47
C SER A 141 -9.97 -5.13 4.18
N VAL A 142 -9.76 -5.90 3.11
CA VAL A 142 -9.47 -5.35 1.79
C VAL A 142 -10.29 -6.04 0.70
N PRO A 143 -10.47 -5.40 -0.46
CA PRO A 143 -11.00 -6.06 -1.65
C PRO A 143 -10.14 -7.25 -2.07
N ILE A 144 -10.75 -8.22 -2.77
CA ILE A 144 -10.10 -9.48 -3.15
C ILE A 144 -8.83 -9.29 -3.99
N ASP A 145 -8.76 -8.25 -4.83
CA ASP A 145 -7.57 -7.95 -5.65
C ASP A 145 -6.36 -7.54 -4.78
N VAL A 146 -6.61 -6.81 -3.70
CA VAL A 146 -5.60 -6.42 -2.72
C VAL A 146 -5.24 -7.63 -1.84
N ALA A 147 -6.21 -8.44 -1.43
CA ALA A 147 -5.97 -9.69 -0.68
C ALA A 147 -5.07 -10.64 -1.47
N PHE A 148 -5.35 -10.82 -2.76
CA PHE A 148 -4.49 -11.62 -3.64
C PHE A 148 -3.07 -11.03 -3.76
N SER A 149 -2.95 -9.70 -3.82
CA SER A 149 -1.64 -9.05 -3.79
C SER A 149 -0.89 -9.26 -2.48
N ARG A 150 -1.58 -9.33 -1.33
CA ARG A 150 -0.95 -9.75 -0.06
C ARG A 150 -0.42 -11.17 -0.16
N VAL A 151 -1.20 -12.11 -0.70
CA VAL A 151 -0.74 -13.50 -0.91
C VAL A 151 0.56 -13.52 -1.71
N ARG A 152 0.62 -12.80 -2.84
CA ARG A 152 1.83 -12.72 -3.67
C ARG A 152 3.05 -12.26 -2.86
N ILE A 153 2.94 -11.14 -2.14
CA ILE A 153 4.05 -10.59 -1.35
C ILE A 153 4.44 -11.53 -0.20
N VAL A 154 3.47 -12.15 0.48
CA VAL A 154 3.74 -13.11 1.53
C VAL A 154 4.52 -14.29 0.97
N THR A 155 4.05 -14.89 -0.13
CA THR A 155 4.66 -16.09 -0.70
C THR A 155 6.02 -15.85 -1.34
N SER A 156 6.30 -14.62 -1.78
CA SER A 156 7.57 -14.25 -2.42
C SER A 156 8.60 -13.65 -1.46
N SER A 157 8.32 -13.59 -0.14
CA SER A 157 9.21 -12.93 0.82
C SER A 157 9.39 -13.73 2.12
N ALA A 158 10.22 -13.20 3.02
CA ALA A 158 10.39 -13.72 4.37
C ALA A 158 9.11 -13.62 5.22
N ALA A 159 8.07 -12.90 4.78
CA ALA A 159 6.81 -12.83 5.51
C ALA A 159 6.10 -14.21 5.61
N ALA A 160 6.40 -15.15 4.71
CA ALA A 160 5.91 -16.53 4.81
C ALA A 160 6.47 -17.32 6.00
N THR A 161 7.47 -16.81 6.74
CA THR A 161 7.99 -17.46 7.95
C THR A 161 7.34 -16.95 9.24
N ASP A 162 6.56 -15.86 9.17
CA ASP A 162 5.86 -15.32 10.33
C ASP A 162 4.54 -16.08 10.52
N GLU A 163 4.37 -16.72 11.69
CA GLU A 163 3.22 -17.59 11.95
C GLU A 163 1.88 -16.84 11.97
N GLU A 164 1.85 -15.59 12.43
CA GLU A 164 0.63 -14.79 12.38
C GLU A 164 0.27 -14.44 10.93
N ILE A 165 1.26 -14.03 10.13
CA ILE A 165 1.05 -13.74 8.70
C ILE A 165 0.58 -15.00 7.96
N LYS A 166 1.15 -16.17 8.24
CA LYS A 166 0.71 -17.43 7.62
C LYS A 166 -0.77 -17.70 7.87
N LEU A 167 -1.21 -17.60 9.13
CA LEU A 167 -2.61 -17.80 9.51
C LEU A 167 -3.54 -16.80 8.82
N LEU A 168 -3.13 -15.54 8.72
CA LEU A 168 -3.90 -14.49 8.05
C LEU A 168 -3.95 -14.71 6.52
N ALA A 169 -2.83 -15.08 5.91
CA ALA A 169 -2.71 -15.35 4.47
C ALA A 169 -3.54 -16.56 4.03
N GLN A 170 -3.76 -17.54 4.90
CA GLN A 170 -4.68 -18.66 4.63
C GLN A 170 -6.10 -18.16 4.33
N SER A 171 -6.55 -17.08 4.96
CA SER A 171 -7.86 -16.49 4.67
C SER A 171 -7.91 -15.88 3.26
N ASP A 172 -6.86 -15.17 2.85
CA ASP A 172 -6.77 -14.55 1.53
C ASP A 172 -6.67 -15.63 0.44
N ILE A 173 -5.90 -16.70 0.66
CA ILE A 173 -5.81 -17.87 -0.25
C ILE A 173 -7.19 -18.53 -0.40
N ARG A 174 -7.90 -18.79 0.70
CA ARG A 174 -9.27 -19.35 0.64
C ARG A 174 -10.23 -18.46 -0.13
N SER A 175 -10.12 -17.14 0.05
CA SER A 175 -10.95 -16.17 -0.67
C SER A 175 -10.65 -16.13 -2.18
N ALA A 176 -9.38 -16.28 -2.56
CA ALA A 176 -8.97 -16.40 -3.96
C ALA A 176 -9.47 -17.72 -4.58
N LEU A 177 -9.39 -18.84 -3.84
CA LEU A 177 -9.94 -20.14 -4.28
C LEU A 177 -11.46 -20.13 -4.40
N ALA A 178 -12.17 -19.40 -3.55
CA ALA A 178 -13.62 -19.21 -3.71
C ALA A 178 -13.97 -18.49 -5.04
N ASN A 179 -13.03 -17.72 -5.60
CA ASN A 179 -13.13 -17.03 -6.89
C ASN A 179 -12.21 -17.67 -7.94
N ARG A 180 -12.06 -18.99 -7.90
CA ARG A 180 -11.08 -19.77 -8.67
C ARG A 180 -11.03 -19.42 -10.16
N SER A 181 -12.17 -19.25 -10.82
CA SER A 181 -12.22 -18.94 -12.26
C SER A 181 -11.41 -17.70 -12.64
N ARG A 182 -11.28 -16.72 -11.74
CA ARG A 182 -10.49 -15.50 -11.94
C ARG A 182 -9.05 -15.66 -11.43
N TYR A 183 -8.84 -16.31 -10.28
CA TYR A 183 -7.53 -16.29 -9.59
C TYR A 183 -6.68 -17.55 -9.76
N GLU A 184 -7.19 -18.63 -10.36
CA GLU A 184 -6.41 -19.85 -10.59
C GLU A 184 -5.08 -19.62 -11.31
N PRO A 185 -5.03 -18.90 -12.46
CA PRO A 185 -3.76 -18.65 -13.15
C PRO A 185 -2.80 -17.81 -12.30
N LEU A 186 -3.36 -16.89 -11.52
CA LEU A 186 -2.59 -15.98 -10.68
C LEU A 186 -2.01 -16.69 -9.45
N LEU A 187 -2.76 -17.62 -8.84
CA LEU A 187 -2.28 -18.47 -7.74
C LEU A 187 -1.17 -19.43 -8.21
N ILE A 188 -1.29 -19.99 -9.42
CA ILE A 188 -0.22 -20.80 -10.02
C ILE A 188 1.04 -19.93 -10.22
N ALA A 189 0.89 -18.72 -10.78
CA ALA A 189 2.02 -17.80 -10.95
C ALA A 189 2.67 -17.40 -9.61
N ALA A 190 1.86 -17.15 -8.58
CA ALA A 190 2.34 -16.87 -7.23
C ALA A 190 3.13 -18.05 -6.66
N TYR A 191 2.64 -19.28 -6.85
CA TYR A 191 3.33 -20.50 -6.43
C TYR A 191 4.67 -20.70 -7.15
N VAL A 192 4.72 -20.50 -8.46
CA VAL A 192 5.96 -20.61 -9.25
C VAL A 192 7.01 -19.60 -8.78
N GLN A 193 6.59 -18.39 -8.42
CA GLN A 193 7.48 -17.31 -7.95
C GLN A 193 7.75 -17.34 -6.44
N ALA A 194 7.14 -18.27 -5.71
CA ALA A 194 7.23 -18.31 -4.25
C ALA A 194 8.59 -18.82 -3.75
N THR A 195 8.95 -18.36 -2.55
CA THR A 195 10.02 -18.96 -1.74
C THR A 195 9.62 -20.38 -1.32
N PRO A 196 10.55 -21.23 -0.85
CA PRO A 196 10.21 -22.56 -0.34
C PRO A 196 9.12 -22.53 0.74
N GLN A 197 9.19 -21.55 1.65
CA GLN A 197 8.19 -21.37 2.71
C GLN A 197 6.86 -20.87 2.14
N GLY A 198 6.87 -19.97 1.15
CA GLY A 198 5.67 -19.55 0.44
C GLY A 198 4.99 -20.68 -0.33
N LYS A 199 5.76 -21.58 -0.96
CA LYS A 199 5.25 -22.80 -1.60
C LYS A 199 4.60 -23.73 -0.58
N SER A 200 5.25 -23.95 0.56
CA SER A 200 4.69 -24.77 1.66
C SER A 200 3.35 -24.20 2.13
N LEU A 201 3.28 -22.88 2.38
CA LEU A 201 2.04 -22.21 2.77
C LEU A 201 0.90 -22.44 1.77
N LEU A 202 1.17 -22.26 0.46
CA LEU A 202 0.17 -22.49 -0.58
C LEU A 202 -0.26 -23.96 -0.64
N LEU A 203 0.68 -24.91 -0.56
CA LEU A 203 0.38 -26.34 -0.57
C LEU A 203 -0.41 -26.78 0.66
N GLU A 204 -0.01 -26.38 1.85
CA GLU A 204 -0.71 -26.72 3.10
C GLU A 204 -2.16 -26.18 3.08
N THR A 205 -2.34 -24.93 2.67
CA THR A 205 -3.67 -24.30 2.63
C THR A 205 -4.58 -24.96 1.60
N THR A 206 -4.05 -25.26 0.41
CA THR A 206 -4.82 -25.86 -0.68
C THR A 206 -5.11 -27.34 -0.42
N ALA A 207 -4.23 -28.08 0.26
CA ALA A 207 -4.48 -29.47 0.62
C ALA A 207 -5.75 -29.63 1.48
N VAL A 208 -6.06 -28.65 2.33
CA VAL A 208 -7.27 -28.65 3.16
C VAL A 208 -8.47 -28.06 2.41
N THR A 209 -8.28 -27.00 1.62
CA THR A 209 -9.38 -26.21 1.04
C THR A 209 -9.83 -26.71 -0.34
N ASP A 210 -8.88 -27.04 -1.22
CA ASP A 210 -9.14 -27.54 -2.59
C ASP A 210 -8.05 -28.56 -2.98
N PRO A 211 -8.21 -29.84 -2.60
CA PRO A 211 -7.22 -30.88 -2.90
C PRO A 211 -6.94 -31.05 -4.39
N LYS A 212 -7.91 -30.76 -5.27
CA LYS A 212 -7.71 -30.86 -6.72
C LYS A 212 -6.77 -29.75 -7.20
N PHE A 213 -6.91 -28.54 -6.68
CA PHE A 213 -5.99 -27.45 -6.99
C PHE A 213 -4.61 -27.69 -6.37
N ASN A 214 -4.52 -28.31 -5.19
CA ASN A 214 -3.23 -28.73 -4.62
C ASN A 214 -2.44 -29.65 -5.57
N GLU A 215 -3.11 -30.63 -6.18
CA GLU A 215 -2.50 -31.51 -7.19
C GLU A 215 -2.09 -30.77 -8.47
N ILE A 216 -2.72 -29.65 -8.80
CA ILE A 216 -2.28 -28.78 -9.90
C ILE A 216 -0.99 -28.07 -9.51
N LEU A 217 -0.91 -27.48 -8.31
CA LEU A 217 0.29 -26.78 -7.84
C LEU A 217 1.51 -27.70 -7.83
N ARG A 218 1.36 -28.96 -7.41
CA ARG A 218 2.46 -29.95 -7.36
C ARG A 218 3.08 -30.29 -8.72
N ARG A 219 2.46 -29.88 -9.83
CA ARG A 219 2.98 -30.07 -11.19
C ARG A 219 3.97 -28.97 -11.61
N TYR A 220 4.12 -27.92 -10.79
CA TYR A 220 5.02 -26.77 -10.99
C TYR A 220 6.11 -26.73 -9.91
#